data_AF-A0A8D5FYY2-F1
#
_entry.id   AF-A0A8D5FYY2-F1
#
_cell.length_a   1.000
_cell.length_b   1.000
_cell.length_c   1.000
_cell.angle_alpha   90.00
_cell.angle_beta   90.00
_cell.angle_gamma   90.00
#
_symmetry.space_group_name_H-M   'P 1'
#
loop_
_entity.id
_entity.type
_entity.pdbx_description
1 polymer ?
#
loop_
_entity_poly.entity_id
_entity_poly.type
_entity_poly.pdbx_seq_one_letter_code
_entity_poly.pdbx_strand_id
1 'polypeptide(L)'
;MKKTISVLFALLTLASSTANAAGKDDLWESKISIEGMEMMGMAIPSQKICTQAGRSMDPNDAMKGQDGCTVSDYKNAGTKSSWKYKCTGAQPMSGSAEMNATANEYTIKMKTQTAQGNMNMTANGKKIGSCNYETDGPQAKK
;
A
#
# COMPACT_ATOMS: atom_id res chain seq x y z
N MET A 1 13.02 57.41 -48.50
CA MET A 1 13.95 57.67 -47.38
C MET A 1 13.83 56.51 -46.39
N LYS A 2 14.96 55.87 -46.08
CA LYS A 2 15.11 54.72 -45.17
C LYS A 2 14.95 55.18 -43.71
N LYS A 3 14.21 54.46 -42.86
CA LYS A 3 14.53 54.27 -41.43
C LYS A 3 13.95 52.95 -40.90
N THR A 4 14.85 52.01 -40.67
CA THR A 4 14.76 50.82 -39.80
C THR A 4 14.44 51.19 -38.35
N ILE A 5 13.56 50.45 -37.67
CA ILE A 5 13.66 50.14 -36.22
C ILE A 5 13.17 48.70 -36.00
N SER A 6 14.10 47.82 -35.63
CA SER A 6 13.86 46.51 -35.00
C SER A 6 13.67 46.69 -33.49
N VAL A 7 12.67 46.03 -32.89
CA VAL A 7 12.62 45.60 -31.46
C VAL A 7 11.70 44.37 -31.42
N LEU A 8 12.19 43.13 -31.47
CA LEU A 8 12.66 42.25 -30.38
C LEU A 8 11.69 42.06 -29.18
N PHE A 9 11.42 40.78 -28.86
CA PHE A 9 10.84 40.23 -27.61
C PHE A 9 9.33 40.45 -27.37
N ALA A 10 8.51 39.47 -26.96
CA ALA A 10 8.79 38.30 -26.14
C ALA A 10 7.87 37.11 -26.48
N LEU A 11 8.48 35.93 -26.55
CA LEU A 11 7.80 34.63 -26.61
C LEU A 11 7.25 34.34 -25.20
N LEU A 12 5.93 34.46 -25.00
CA LEU A 12 5.27 33.98 -23.77
C LEU A 12 5.17 32.45 -23.82
N THR A 13 6.23 31.77 -23.39
CA THR A 13 6.13 30.35 -23.03
C THR A 13 5.37 30.25 -21.71
N LEU A 14 4.08 29.88 -21.76
CA LEU A 14 3.39 29.40 -20.57
C LEU A 14 4.09 28.10 -20.13
N ALA A 15 4.97 28.23 -19.14
CA ALA A 15 5.43 27.10 -18.36
C ALA A 15 4.20 26.49 -17.68
N SER A 16 3.69 25.39 -18.23
CA SER A 16 2.73 24.54 -17.54
C SER A 16 3.47 23.90 -16.39
N SER A 17 3.44 24.56 -15.24
CA SER A 17 3.83 23.96 -13.97
C SER A 17 2.92 22.75 -13.78
N THR A 18 3.41 21.55 -14.09
CA THR A 18 2.81 20.32 -13.57
C THR A 18 2.99 20.40 -12.06
N ALA A 19 2.00 20.97 -11.38
CA ALA A 19 1.86 20.86 -9.95
C ALA A 19 1.84 19.36 -9.66
N ASN A 20 2.97 18.84 -9.18
CA ASN A 20 3.08 17.50 -8.67
C ASN A 20 2.18 17.49 -7.44
N ALA A 21 0.90 17.12 -7.63
CA ALA A 21 -0.10 17.18 -6.59
C ALA A 21 0.44 16.40 -5.39
N ALA A 22 0.67 17.10 -4.27
CA ALA A 22 0.91 16.44 -3.01
C ALA A 22 -0.30 15.51 -2.80
N GLY A 23 -0.05 14.21 -2.92
CA GLY A 23 -1.11 13.23 -2.91
C GLY A 23 -1.95 13.36 -1.65
N LYS A 24 -3.27 13.20 -1.77
CA LYS A 24 -4.20 13.28 -0.63
C LYS A 24 -4.24 12.01 0.22
N ASP A 25 -3.57 10.95 -0.24
CA ASP A 25 -3.60 9.61 0.34
C ASP A 25 -2.28 9.30 1.06
N ASP A 26 -2.25 8.25 1.87
CA ASP A 26 -1.14 7.96 2.76
C ASP A 26 -0.13 6.98 2.13
N LEU A 27 1.15 7.39 2.11
CA LEU A 27 2.24 6.54 1.67
C LEU A 27 2.89 5.86 2.89
N TRP A 28 2.91 4.53 2.87
CA TRP A 28 3.45 3.70 3.93
C TRP A 28 4.70 2.94 3.45
N GLU A 29 5.68 2.82 4.33
CA GLU A 29 6.75 1.83 4.20
C GLU A 29 6.41 0.63 5.10
N SER A 30 6.28 -0.54 4.50
CA SER A 30 5.91 -1.79 5.16
C SER A 30 7.08 -2.76 5.17
N LYS A 31 7.41 -3.32 6.33
CA LYS A 31 8.39 -4.37 6.50
C LYS A 31 7.68 -5.64 6.96
N ILE A 32 7.88 -6.72 6.21
CA ILE A 32 7.32 -8.04 6.52
C ILE A 32 8.42 -8.90 7.14
N SER A 33 8.12 -9.53 8.26
CA SER A 33 8.93 -10.56 8.90
C SER A 33 8.15 -11.87 8.91
N ILE A 34 8.77 -12.93 8.40
CA ILE A 34 8.21 -14.29 8.41
C ILE A 34 9.01 -15.08 9.44
N GLU A 35 8.31 -15.71 10.38
CA GLU A 35 8.96 -16.52 11.41
C GLU A 35 9.76 -17.65 10.76
N GLY A 36 11.04 -17.79 11.14
CA GLY A 36 11.96 -18.78 10.58
C GLY A 36 12.76 -18.34 9.34
N MET A 37 12.36 -17.30 8.59
CA MET A 37 13.15 -16.80 7.45
C MET A 37 14.40 -16.03 7.87
N GLU A 38 14.35 -15.31 9.00
CA GLU A 38 15.50 -14.54 9.52
C GLU A 38 16.66 -15.48 9.88
N MET A 39 16.37 -16.70 10.31
CA MET A 39 17.37 -17.76 10.58
C MET A 39 18.05 -18.29 9.31
N MET A 40 17.40 -18.12 8.15
CA MET A 40 17.94 -18.52 6.84
C MET A 40 18.71 -17.39 6.16
N GLY A 41 18.94 -16.27 6.85
CA GLY A 41 19.72 -15.14 6.35
C GLY A 41 19.06 -14.36 5.20
N MET A 42 17.79 -14.60 4.90
CA MET A 42 17.06 -13.89 3.86
C MET A 42 16.30 -12.69 4.43
N ALA A 43 16.70 -11.48 4.05
CA ALA A 43 15.98 -10.26 4.39
C ALA A 43 14.91 -9.94 3.34
N ILE A 44 13.67 -9.72 3.78
CA ILE A 44 12.60 -9.21 2.91
C ILE A 44 12.75 -7.68 2.82
N PRO A 45 12.91 -7.10 1.61
CA PRO A 45 13.02 -5.66 1.45
C PRO A 45 11.71 -4.97 1.83
N SER A 46 11.81 -3.76 2.40
CA SER A 46 10.63 -2.95 2.68
C SER A 46 9.89 -2.60 1.39
N GLN A 47 8.56 -2.54 1.49
CA GLN A 47 7.66 -2.25 0.38
C GLN A 47 6.98 -0.91 0.62
N LYS A 48 6.82 -0.11 -0.43
CA LYS A 48 6.01 1.12 -0.36
C LYS A 48 4.59 0.82 -0.78
N ILE A 49 3.62 1.23 0.04
CA ILE A 49 2.20 0.97 -0.17
C ILE A 49 1.43 2.28 -0.06
N CYS A 50 0.67 2.60 -1.09
CA CYS A 50 -0.27 3.72 -1.07
C CYS A 50 -1.65 3.25 -0.58
N THR A 51 -2.24 3.97 0.36
CA THR A 51 -3.58 3.69 0.91
C THR A 51 -4.40 4.96 1.00
N GLN A 52 -5.72 4.89 0.83
CA GLN A 52 -6.57 6.06 1.04
C GLN A 52 -6.42 6.65 2.45
N ALA A 53 -6.21 7.96 2.51
CA ALA A 53 -6.08 8.64 3.79
C ALA A 53 -7.38 8.56 4.61
N GLY A 54 -7.23 8.45 5.93
CA GLY A 54 -8.36 8.47 6.87
C GLY A 54 -9.25 7.22 6.82
N ARG A 55 -8.89 6.19 6.04
CA ARG A 55 -9.56 4.88 6.07
C ARG A 55 -8.66 3.87 6.78
N SER A 56 -9.22 3.05 7.67
CA SER A 56 -8.49 1.86 8.11
C SER A 56 -8.24 0.98 6.89
N MET A 57 -7.06 0.35 6.81
CA MET A 57 -6.74 -0.60 5.74
C MET A 57 -7.82 -1.69 5.70
N ASP A 58 -8.70 -1.64 4.68
CA ASP A 58 -9.77 -2.61 4.53
C ASP A 58 -9.14 -3.92 4.04
N PRO A 59 -9.31 -5.04 4.76
CA PRO A 59 -8.76 -6.31 4.32
C PRO A 59 -9.31 -6.78 2.97
N ASN A 60 -10.52 -6.35 2.58
CA ASN A 60 -11.04 -6.63 1.25
C ASN A 60 -10.25 -5.89 0.17
N ASP A 61 -9.85 -4.64 0.42
CA ASP A 61 -9.02 -3.86 -0.50
C ASP A 61 -7.64 -4.51 -0.70
N ALA A 62 -7.07 -5.07 0.37
CA ALA A 62 -5.81 -5.81 0.30
C ALA A 62 -5.91 -7.14 -0.48
N MET A 63 -7.10 -7.75 -0.51
CA MET A 63 -7.36 -9.02 -1.22
C MET A 63 -7.89 -8.82 -2.64
N LYS A 64 -8.17 -7.58 -3.07
CA LYS A 64 -8.55 -7.28 -4.46
C LYS A 64 -7.45 -7.73 -5.41
N GLY A 65 -7.83 -8.50 -6.42
CA GLY A 65 -6.90 -9.08 -7.40
C GLY A 65 -6.27 -10.41 -6.99
N GLN A 66 -6.63 -10.97 -5.83
CA GLN A 66 -6.25 -12.32 -5.43
C GLN A 66 -7.37 -13.32 -5.75
N ASP A 67 -7.06 -14.30 -6.61
CA ASP A 67 -8.05 -15.26 -7.10
C ASP A 67 -8.59 -16.18 -6.00
N GLY A 68 -9.92 -16.22 -5.88
CA GLY A 68 -10.62 -17.09 -4.93
C GLY A 68 -10.39 -16.72 -3.46
N CYS A 69 -9.90 -15.52 -3.17
CA CYS A 69 -9.74 -15.02 -1.80
C CYS A 69 -11.03 -14.38 -1.27
N THR A 70 -11.44 -14.81 -0.09
CA THR A 70 -12.61 -14.30 0.63
C THR A 70 -12.18 -13.85 2.03
N VAL A 71 -12.72 -12.72 2.47
CA VAL A 71 -12.54 -12.20 3.83
C VAL A 71 -13.80 -12.52 4.63
N SER A 72 -13.62 -12.95 5.88
CA SER A 72 -14.71 -13.27 6.81
C SER A 72 -14.36 -12.81 8.22
N ASP A 73 -15.34 -12.79 9.12
CA ASP A 73 -15.15 -12.44 10.54
C ASP A 73 -14.45 -11.08 10.74
N TYR A 74 -14.67 -10.10 9.85
CA TYR A 74 -14.09 -8.77 10.00
C TYR A 74 -14.69 -8.06 11.21
N LYS A 75 -13.82 -7.65 12.14
CA LYS A 75 -14.17 -6.87 13.32
C LYS A 75 -13.26 -5.66 13.36
N ASN A 76 -13.85 -4.49 13.59
CA ASN A 76 -13.12 -3.25 13.77
C ASN A 76 -13.53 -2.61 15.10
N ALA A 77 -12.56 -2.33 15.94
CA ALA A 77 -12.70 -1.72 17.26
C ALA A 77 -11.65 -0.59 17.40
N GLY A 78 -11.84 0.48 16.64
CA GLY A 78 -11.00 1.67 16.68
C GLY A 78 -9.60 1.42 16.12
N THR A 79 -8.59 1.40 17.01
CA THR A 79 -7.20 1.14 16.62
C THR A 79 -6.91 -0.33 16.35
N LYS A 80 -7.85 -1.24 16.65
CA LYS A 80 -7.70 -2.68 16.47
C LYS A 80 -8.68 -3.20 15.44
N SER A 81 -8.20 -4.02 14.52
CA SER A 81 -9.05 -4.75 13.57
C SER A 81 -8.60 -6.21 13.49
N SER A 82 -9.52 -7.12 13.23
CA SER A 82 -9.19 -8.52 12.96
C SER A 82 -10.07 -9.09 11.88
N TRP A 83 -9.55 -10.05 11.12
CA TRP A 83 -10.30 -10.76 10.09
C TRP A 83 -9.73 -12.15 9.88
N LYS A 84 -10.53 -13.00 9.24
CA LYS A 84 -10.08 -14.24 8.63
C LYS A 84 -10.11 -14.12 7.12
N TYR A 85 -9.26 -14.89 6.46
CA TYR A 85 -9.28 -15.01 5.02
C TYR A 85 -9.14 -16.46 4.58
N LYS A 86 -9.71 -16.77 3.43
CA LYS A 86 -9.59 -18.06 2.77
C LYS A 86 -9.45 -17.85 1.28
N CYS A 87 -8.37 -18.35 0.72
CA CYS A 87 -8.04 -18.33 -0.69
C CYS A 87 -8.11 -19.76 -1.25
N THR A 88 -8.87 -19.94 -2.33
CA THR A 88 -9.07 -21.25 -2.99
C THR A 88 -8.46 -21.33 -4.38
N GLY A 89 -7.64 -20.35 -4.77
CA GLY A 89 -6.93 -20.34 -6.05
C GLY A 89 -5.84 -21.40 -6.16
N ALA A 90 -4.94 -21.24 -7.12
CA ALA A 90 -3.86 -22.19 -7.42
C ALA A 90 -2.95 -22.51 -6.22
N GLN A 91 -2.84 -21.59 -5.27
CA GLN A 91 -2.14 -21.77 -4.00
C GLN A 91 -3.13 -21.58 -2.85
N PRO A 92 -3.84 -22.65 -2.44
CA PRO A 92 -4.88 -22.54 -1.41
C PRO A 92 -4.23 -22.23 -0.05
N MET A 93 -4.80 -21.24 0.62
CA MET A 93 -4.36 -20.84 1.95
C MET A 93 -5.54 -20.30 2.76
N SER A 94 -5.44 -20.39 4.07
CA SER A 94 -6.40 -19.75 4.97
C SER A 94 -5.68 -19.18 6.17
N GLY A 95 -6.28 -18.21 6.84
CA GLY A 95 -5.62 -17.61 7.98
C GLY A 95 -6.46 -16.62 8.73
N SER A 96 -5.82 -16.03 9.72
CA SER A 96 -6.36 -14.93 10.50
C SER A 96 -5.32 -13.83 10.62
N ALA A 97 -5.78 -12.60 10.68
CA ALA A 97 -4.95 -11.43 10.86
C ALA A 97 -5.52 -10.52 11.95
N GLU A 98 -4.62 -9.95 12.73
CA GLU A 98 -4.91 -8.92 13.73
C GLU A 98 -4.06 -7.69 13.43
N MET A 99 -4.70 -6.56 13.23
CA MET A 99 -4.10 -5.28 12.95
C MET A 99 -4.26 -4.34 14.14
N ASN A 100 -3.16 -3.69 14.52
CA ASN A 100 -3.16 -2.55 15.42
C ASN A 100 -2.65 -1.36 14.59
N ALA A 101 -3.44 -0.30 14.49
CA ALA A 101 -3.12 0.87 13.69
C ALA A 101 -3.26 2.16 14.50
N THR A 102 -2.31 3.06 14.28
CA THR A 102 -2.30 4.44 14.77
C THR A 102 -2.26 5.38 13.57
N ALA A 103 -2.18 6.69 13.81
CA ALA A 103 -2.09 7.68 12.73
C ALA A 103 -0.84 7.53 11.84
N ASN A 104 0.28 7.01 12.38
CA ASN A 104 1.57 7.00 11.70
C ASN A 104 2.20 5.61 11.61
N GLU A 105 1.66 4.61 12.29
CA GLU A 105 2.23 3.27 12.36
C GLU A 105 1.13 2.21 12.39
N TYR A 106 1.42 1.03 11.83
CA TYR A 106 0.60 -0.15 12.03
C TYR A 106 1.44 -1.40 12.26
N THR A 107 0.85 -2.37 12.92
CA THR A 107 1.36 -3.73 13.03
C THR A 107 0.25 -4.72 12.69
N ILE A 108 0.51 -5.63 11.78
CA ILE A 108 -0.38 -6.73 11.40
C ILE A 108 0.30 -8.04 11.78
N LYS A 109 -0.35 -8.85 12.61
CA LYS A 109 0.07 -10.23 12.90
C LYS A 109 -0.80 -11.18 12.12
N MET A 110 -0.21 -12.08 11.36
CA MET A 110 -0.91 -13.03 10.51
C MET A 110 -0.52 -14.45 10.90
N LYS A 111 -1.53 -15.32 10.99
CA LYS A 111 -1.36 -16.77 11.11
C LYS A 111 -1.96 -17.38 9.86
N THR A 112 -1.10 -17.95 9.03
CA THR A 112 -1.44 -18.51 7.73
C THR A 112 -1.25 -20.02 7.76
N GLN A 113 -2.23 -20.76 7.30
CA GLN A 113 -2.13 -22.18 7.02
C GLN A 113 -2.06 -22.39 5.51
N THR A 114 -1.03 -23.08 5.08
CA THR A 114 -0.78 -23.46 3.68
C THR A 114 -0.68 -24.98 3.57
N ALA A 115 -0.62 -25.52 2.35
CA ALA A 115 -0.35 -26.94 2.13
C ALA A 115 1.00 -27.40 2.73
N GLN A 116 1.97 -26.49 2.87
CA GLN A 116 3.29 -26.78 3.44
C GLN A 116 3.39 -26.61 4.95
N GLY A 117 2.32 -26.15 5.61
CA GLY A 117 2.25 -25.98 7.05
C GLY A 117 1.81 -24.59 7.47
N ASN A 118 1.92 -24.36 8.78
CA ASN A 118 1.54 -23.10 9.42
C ASN A 118 2.70 -22.12 9.37
N MET A 119 2.38 -20.87 9.06
CA MET A 119 3.32 -19.76 8.97
C MET A 119 2.80 -18.58 9.76
N ASN A 120 3.62 -18.05 10.64
CA ASN A 120 3.35 -16.79 11.32
C ASN A 120 4.12 -15.67 10.63
N MET A 121 3.44 -14.56 10.38
CA MET A 121 4.04 -13.36 9.80
C MET A 121 3.68 -12.15 10.63
N THR A 122 4.58 -11.16 10.64
CA THR A 122 4.30 -9.84 11.18
C THR A 122 4.67 -8.80 10.13
N ALA A 123 3.74 -7.90 9.81
CA ALA A 123 4.00 -6.73 8.99
C ALA A 123 3.98 -5.47 9.86
N ASN A 124 5.02 -4.64 9.76
CA ASN A 124 5.09 -3.36 10.44
C ASN A 124 5.14 -2.26 9.39
N GLY A 125 4.22 -1.31 9.49
CA GLY A 125 4.14 -0.17 8.60
C GLY A 125 4.42 1.14 9.31
N LYS A 126 5.12 2.04 8.62
CA LYS A 126 5.30 3.43 9.03
C LYS A 126 4.85 4.36 7.91
N LYS A 127 4.11 5.40 8.26
CA LYS A 127 3.76 6.45 7.31
C LYS A 127 5.00 7.27 6.97
N ILE A 128 5.35 7.32 5.70
CA ILE A 128 6.55 7.98 5.18
C ILE A 128 6.22 9.19 4.29
N GLY A 129 4.95 9.47 4.03
CA GLY A 129 4.53 10.64 3.27
C GLY A 129 3.12 10.50 2.72
N SER A 130 2.90 11.13 1.57
CA SER A 130 1.62 11.09 0.87
C SER A 130 1.78 10.54 -0.55
N CYS A 131 0.69 10.03 -1.11
CA CYS A 131 0.62 9.44 -2.46
C CYS A 131 -0.76 9.68 -3.07
N ASN A 132 -0.95 9.30 -4.33
CA ASN A 132 -2.27 9.29 -4.97
C ASN A 132 -2.74 7.84 -5.14
N TYR A 133 -3.76 7.43 -4.39
CA TYR A 133 -4.23 6.03 -4.41
C TYR A 133 -4.75 5.61 -5.80
N GLU A 134 -5.30 6.52 -6.59
CA GLU A 134 -5.83 6.20 -7.92
C GLU A 134 -4.73 5.81 -8.92
N THR A 135 -3.55 6.41 -8.80
CA THR A 135 -2.41 6.15 -9.71
C THR A 135 -1.35 5.23 -9.11
N ASP A 136 -1.23 5.22 -7.78
CA ASP A 136 -0.13 4.56 -7.06
C ASP A 136 -0.61 3.39 -6.19
N GLY A 137 -1.93 3.21 -6.06
CA GLY A 137 -2.54 2.18 -5.24
C GLY A 137 -2.58 0.79 -5.91
N PRO A 138 -2.92 -0.27 -5.16
CA PRO A 138 -2.97 -1.64 -5.68
C PRO A 138 -3.89 -1.81 -6.90
N GLN A 139 -4.99 -1.03 -7.00
CA GLN A 139 -5.88 -1.09 -8.18
C GLN A 139 -5.29 -0.49 -9.46
N ALA A 140 -4.22 0.31 -9.36
CA ALA A 140 -3.58 0.92 -10.53
C ALA A 140 -2.66 -0.05 -11.27
N LYS A 141 -2.31 -1.18 -10.64
CA LYS A 141 -1.57 -2.28 -11.27
C LYS A 141 -2.54 -3.05 -12.18
N LYS A 142 -2.66 -2.58 -13.43
CA LYS A 142 -3.30 -3.33 -14.53
C LYS A 142 -2.48 -4.55 -14.92
#